data_AF-S9TDC3-F1
#
_entry.id   AF-S9TDC3-F1
#
_cell.length_a   1.000
_cell.length_b   1.000
_cell.length_c   1.000
_cell.angle_alpha   90.00
_cell.angle_beta   90.00
_cell.angle_gamma   90.00
#
_symmetry.space_group_name_H-M   'P 1'
#
loop_
_entity.id
_entity.type
_entity.pdbx_description
1 polymer ?
#
loop_
_entity_poly.entity_id
_entity_poly.type
_entity_poly.pdbx_seq_one_letter_code
_entity_poly.pdbx_strand_id
1 'polypeptide(L)' 'MGEKFFVFGLGYSGKAVARALQSRGWQVAGTTRSGRADDLPGIEIHPFDRDRPLPDGALDGVAGILSTVPPDAAGD' A
#
# COMPACT_ATOMS: atom_id res chain seq x y z
N MET A 1 2.28 -8.91 -18.91
CA MET A 1 2.95 -8.20 -17.81
C MET A 1 1.89 -7.89 -16.77
N GLY A 2 2.04 -8.38 -15.54
CA GLY A 2 1.07 -8.10 -14.48
C GLY A 2 1.22 -6.65 -14.05
N GLU A 3 0.13 -5.90 -14.07
CA GLU A 3 0.11 -4.50 -13.65
C GLU A 3 0.21 -4.42 -12.11
N LYS A 4 0.94 -3.42 -11.58
CA LYS A 4 1.17 -3.22 -10.13
C LYS A 4 0.20 -2.18 -9.58
N PHE A 5 -0.50 -2.49 -8.49
CA PHE A 5 -1.25 -1.51 -7.70
C PHE A 5 -0.46 -1.09 -6.46
N PHE A 6 -0.61 0.18 -6.07
CA PHE A 6 -0.06 0.70 -4.83
C PHE A 6 -1.17 1.14 -3.87
N VAL A 7 -1.15 0.64 -2.63
CA VAL A 7 -2.17 0.94 -1.61
C VAL A 7 -1.55 1.72 -0.46
N PHE A 8 -1.89 3.00 -0.33
CA PHE A 8 -1.56 3.79 0.85
C PHE A 8 -2.48 3.40 2.01
N GLY A 9 -1.88 2.96 3.11
CA GLY A 9 -2.57 2.53 4.32
C GLY A 9 -3.13 1.10 4.24
N LEU A 10 -2.33 0.09 4.57
CA LEU A 10 -2.78 -1.30 4.73
C LEU A 10 -3.38 -1.53 6.12
N GLY A 11 -4.40 -0.73 6.46
CA GLY A 11 -5.28 -0.91 7.61
C GLY A 11 -6.43 -1.88 7.30
N TYR A 12 -7.60 -1.66 7.90
CA TYR A 12 -8.77 -2.53 7.70
C TYR A 12 -9.20 -2.61 6.22
N SER A 13 -9.54 -1.47 5.62
CA SER A 13 -10.01 -1.41 4.22
C SER A 13 -8.88 -1.71 3.23
N GLY A 14 -7.69 -1.15 3.43
CA GLY A 14 -6.54 -1.39 2.56
C GLY A 14 -6.16 -2.87 2.45
N LYS A 15 -6.18 -3.61 3.57
CA LYS A 15 -5.94 -5.06 3.56
C LYS A 15 -6.99 -5.82 2.76
N ALA A 16 -8.27 -5.48 2.91
CA ALA A 16 -9.36 -6.13 2.16
C ALA A 16 -9.18 -5.95 0.64
N VAL A 17 -8.85 -4.72 0.21
CA VAL A 17 -8.60 -4.43 -1.22
C VAL A 17 -7.33 -5.12 -1.71
N ALA A 18 -6.25 -5.09 -0.93
CA ALA A 18 -4.99 -5.74 -1.30
C ALA A 18 -5.16 -7.24 -1.54
N ARG A 19 -5.89 -7.95 -0.66
CA ARG A 19 -6.23 -9.38 -0.86
C ARG A 19 -7.05 -9.61 -2.11
N ALA A 20 -8.02 -8.74 -2.40
CA ALA A 20 -8.86 -8.84 -3.59
C ALA A 20 -8.08 -8.56 -4.90
N LEU A 21 -7.08 -7.68 -4.86
CA LEU A 21 -6.19 -7.42 -5.98
C LEU A 21 -5.26 -8.61 -6.24
N GLN A 22 -4.65 -9.16 -5.18
CA GLN A 22 -3.82 -10.36 -5.28
C GLN A 22 -4.60 -11.56 -5.84
N SER A 23 -5.84 -11.80 -5.38
CA SER A 23 -6.65 -12.92 -5.87
C SER A 23 -7.04 -12.79 -7.35
N ARG A 24 -6.97 -11.58 -7.90
CA ARG A 24 -7.18 -11.27 -9.32
C ARG A 24 -5.88 -11.26 -10.13
N GLY A 25 -4.74 -11.64 -9.52
CA GLY A 25 -3.44 -11.75 -10.18
C GLY A 25 -2.66 -10.45 -10.29
N TRP A 26 -3.06 -9.39 -9.57
CA TRP A 26 -2.32 -8.13 -9.55
C TRP A 26 -1.12 -8.21 -8.61
N GLN A 27 -0.02 -7.55 -8.98
CA GLN A 27 1.04 -7.26 -8.03
C GLN A 27 0.59 -6.12 -7.12
N VAL A 28 0.87 -6.22 -5.83
CA VAL A 28 0.47 -5.20 -4.86
C VAL A 28 1.69 -4.77 -4.06
N ALA A 29 1.88 -3.46 -3.97
CA ALA A 29 2.71 -2.82 -2.96
C ALA A 29 1.84 -1.89 -2.11
N GLY A 30 2.31 -1.51 -0.93
CA GLY A 30 1.58 -0.56 -0.12
C GLY A 30 2.33 -0.10 1.12
N THR A 31 1.62 0.62 1.97
CA THR A 31 2.24 1.24 3.14
C THR A 31 1.58 0.87 4.45
N THR A 32 2.38 0.78 5.51
CA THR A 32 1.92 0.88 6.90
C THR A 32 2.86 1.82 7.65
N ARG A 33 2.47 2.32 8.83
CA ARG A 33 3.39 3.13 9.64
C ARG A 33 4.63 2.35 10.06
N SER A 34 4.48 1.06 10.36
CA SER A 34 5.56 0.19 10.82
C SER A 34 6.39 -0.43 9.70
N GLY A 35 5.94 -0.37 8.45
CA GLY A 35 6.53 -1.11 7.33
C GLY A 35 6.30 -2.62 7.40
N ARG A 36 5.34 -3.09 8.21
CA ARG A 36 5.02 -4.51 8.36
C ARG A 36 3.52 -4.77 8.18
N ALA A 37 3.18 -5.89 7.57
CA ALA A 37 1.84 -6.50 7.59
C ALA A 37 1.97 -8.02 7.37
N ASP A 38 2.26 -8.73 8.46
CA ASP A 38 2.58 -10.17 8.43
C ASP A 38 1.42 -11.05 7.93
N ASP A 39 0.20 -10.51 7.94
CA ASP A 39 -1.01 -11.17 7.43
C ASP A 39 -1.20 -11.05 5.90
N LEU A 40 -0.31 -10.31 5.21
CA LEU A 40 -0.35 -10.06 3.76
C LEU A 40 0.92 -10.59 3.08
N PRO A 41 1.06 -11.92 2.90
CA PRO A 41 2.22 -12.49 2.22
C PRO A 41 2.27 -12.05 0.75
N GLY A 42 3.49 -11.85 0.23
CA GLY A 42 3.71 -11.50 -1.18
C GLY A 42 3.33 -10.06 -1.56
N ILE A 43 3.19 -9.17 -0.58
CA ILE A 43 3.05 -7.72 -0.79
C ILE A 43 4.36 -7.03 -0.42
N GLU A 44 4.81 -6.12 -1.27
CA GLU A 44 5.89 -5.20 -0.94
C GLU A 44 5.36 -4.10 0.00
N ILE A 45 5.94 -3.96 1.19
CA ILE A 45 5.43 -3.04 2.22
C ILE A 45 6.51 -2.01 2.55
N HIS A 46 6.15 -0.75 2.42
CA HIS A 46 7.00 0.37 2.82
C HIS A 46 6.50 1.02 4.11
N PRO A 47 7.39 1.39 5.05
CA PRO A 47 7.02 2.28 6.12
C PRO A 47 6.73 3.67 5.55
N PHE A 48 5.59 4.26 5.91
CA PHE A 48 5.19 5.61 5.47
C PHE A 48 4.38 6.31 6.55
N ASP A 49 4.80 7.53 6.87
CA ASP A 49 4.09 8.48 7.72
C ASP A 49 4.55 9.92 7.38
N ARG A 50 4.06 10.90 8.13
CA ARG A 50 4.32 12.33 7.87
C ARG A 50 5.81 12.68 7.87
N ASP A 51 6.61 12.01 8.69
CA ASP A 51 8.04 12.29 8.86
C ASP A 51 8.93 11.27 8.12
N ARG A 52 8.31 10.25 7.52
CA ARG A 52 8.97 9.18 6.78
C ARG A 52 8.37 9.07 5.36
N PRO A 53 8.98 9.77 4.38
CA PRO A 53 8.54 9.67 2.99
C PRO A 53 8.82 8.27 2.41
N LEU A 54 8.17 7.97 1.28
CA LEU A 54 8.47 6.78 0.50
C LEU A 54 9.91 6.85 -0.06
N PRO A 55 10.58 5.70 -0.22
CA PRO A 55 11.83 5.66 -0.97
C PRO A 55 11.59 5.98 -2.45
N ASP A 56 12.61 6.50 -3.12
CA ASP A 56 12.58 6.72 -4.56
C ASP A 56 12.26 5.41 -5.30
N GLY A 57 11.47 5.53 -6.37
CA GLY A 57 11.07 4.39 -7.21
C GLY A 57 10.00 3.47 -6.60
N ALA A 58 9.49 3.74 -5.39
CA ALA A 58 8.43 2.92 -4.77
C ALA A 58 7.15 2.82 -5.64
N LEU A 59 6.91 3.84 -6.48
CA LEU A 59 5.76 3.94 -7.37
C LEU A 59 6.07 3.56 -8.83
N ASP A 60 7.29 3.11 -9.13
CA ASP A 60 7.68 2.77 -10.50
C ASP A 60 6.83 1.62 -11.04
N GLY A 61 6.30 1.81 -12.26
CA GLY A 61 5.46 0.83 -12.93
C GLY A 61 4.08 0.59 -12.29
N VAL A 62 3.67 1.43 -11.33
CA VAL A 62 2.33 1.36 -10.74
C VAL A 62 1.27 1.81 -11.75
N ALA A 63 0.31 0.94 -12.03
CA ALA A 63 -0.82 1.19 -12.92
C ALA A 63 -1.99 1.90 -12.21
N GLY A 64 -2.04 1.85 -10.88
CA GLY A 64 -3.08 2.53 -10.10
C GLY A 64 -2.72 2.67 -8.64
N ILE A 65 -3.18 3.78 -8.04
CA ILE A 65 -2.97 4.12 -6.63
C ILE A 65 -4.33 4.15 -5.93
N LEU A 66 -4.39 3.56 -4.74
CA LEU A 66 -5.51 3.69 -3.82
C LEU A 66 -5.01 4.25 -2.49
N SER A 67 -5.66 5.30 -1.98
CA SER A 67 -5.47 5.74 -0.60
C SER A 67 -6.64 5.29 0.26
N THR A 68 -6.32 4.60 1.36
CA THR A 68 -7.28 4.31 2.43
C THR A 68 -6.81 4.85 3.78
N VAL A 69 -5.82 5.76 3.75
CA VAL A 69 -5.36 6.46 4.95
C VAL A 69 -6.52 7.35 5.44
N PRO A 70 -7.00 7.14 6.68
CA PRO A 70 -8.01 8.02 7.23
C PRO A 70 -7.36 9.38 7.54
N PRO A 71 -8.07 10.49 7.35
CA PRO A 71 -7.55 11.81 7.69
C PRO A 71 -7.18 11.88 9.17
N ASP A 72 -6.06 12.51 9.49
CA ASP A 72 -5.67 12.83 10.86
C ASP A 72 -6.13 14.24 11.30
N ALA A 73 -5.79 14.63 12.54
CA ALA A 73 -6.17 15.94 13.11
C ALA A 73 -5.51 17.15 12.42
N ALA A 74 -4.39 16.95 11.74
CA ALA A 74 -3.69 17.94 10.92
C ALA A 74 -4.10 17.87 9.44
N GLY A 75 -5.04 16.99 9.10
CA GLY A 75 -5.41 16.68 7.72
C GLY A 75 -4.42 15.71 7.08
N ASP A 76 -4.99 14.79 6.30
CA ASP A 76 -4.39 13.55 5.75
C ASP A 76 -3.81 12.56 6.77
#